data_AF-A0A3D1V9M4-F1
#
_entry.id   AF-A0A3D1V9M4-F1
#
_cell.length_a   1.000
_cell.length_b   1.000
_cell.length_c   1.000
_cell.angle_alpha   90.00
_cell.angle_beta   90.00
_cell.angle_gamma   90.00
#
_symmetry.space_group_name_H-M   'P 1'
#
loop_
_entity.id
_entity.type
_entity.pdbx_description
1 polymer ?
#
loop_
_entity_poly.entity_id
_entity_poly.type
_entity_poly.pdbx_seq_one_letter_code
_entity_poly.pdbx_strand_id
1 'polypeptide(L)'
;QIAATGADWARFYALLGSGQLLSPDHTALALGLMENVTGEHRWGVSTPGADRLGIGKNGWYPDDDPYDWRIASAGFVGAREGAPGVAPLIVVVVAQYPGELGEEWGIATASELTQMAVDHARLRWADHFFDRDRALSSVSRPPLPIRFQTIGFRSMY
;
A
#
# COMPACT_ATOMS: atom_id res chain seq x y z
N GLN A 1 25.07 -14.88 -4.90
CA GLN A 1 24.22 -13.68 -4.90
C GLN A 1 22.85 -14.09 -4.35
N ILE A 2 22.33 -13.42 -3.32
CA ILE A 2 20.95 -13.65 -2.86
C ILE A 2 20.06 -12.79 -3.76
N ALA A 3 19.30 -13.40 -4.66
CA ALA A 3 18.40 -12.70 -5.57
C ALA A 3 16.95 -13.00 -5.16
N ALA A 4 16.36 -12.13 -4.37
CA ALA A 4 14.92 -12.17 -4.09
C ALA A 4 14.17 -11.48 -5.24
N THR A 5 13.13 -12.14 -5.76
CA THR A 5 12.26 -11.56 -6.79
C THR A 5 11.27 -10.57 -6.18
N GLY A 6 10.60 -9.78 -7.02
CA GLY A 6 9.51 -8.91 -6.55
C GLY A 6 8.39 -9.68 -5.83
N ALA A 7 8.11 -10.92 -6.25
CA ALA A 7 7.13 -11.78 -5.60
C ALA A 7 7.60 -12.27 -4.22
N ASP A 8 8.88 -12.55 -4.06
CA ASP A 8 9.45 -12.94 -2.76
C ASP A 8 9.35 -11.79 -1.75
N TRP A 9 9.67 -10.56 -2.18
CA TRP A 9 9.47 -9.36 -1.38
C TRP A 9 8.01 -9.15 -1.03
N ALA A 10 7.09 -9.26 -1.99
CA ALA A 10 5.67 -9.10 -1.74
C ALA A 10 5.16 -10.12 -0.71
N ARG A 11 5.61 -11.37 -0.80
CA ARG A 11 5.28 -12.42 0.16
C ARG A 11 5.87 -12.14 1.55
N PHE A 12 7.13 -11.72 1.62
CA PHE A 12 7.77 -11.33 2.87
C PHE A 12 6.97 -10.24 3.57
N TYR A 13 6.60 -9.17 2.85
CA TYR A 13 5.80 -8.09 3.41
C TYR A 13 4.39 -8.57 3.80
N ALA A 14 3.73 -9.41 3.01
CA ALA A 14 2.42 -9.94 3.39
C ALA A 14 2.46 -10.71 4.72
N LEU A 15 3.48 -11.54 4.93
CA LEU A 15 3.65 -12.30 6.16
C LEU A 15 4.08 -11.42 7.34
N LEU A 16 4.95 -10.43 7.11
CA LEU A 16 5.38 -9.48 8.13
C LEU A 16 4.19 -8.63 8.62
N GLY A 17 3.43 -8.04 7.70
CA GLY A 17 2.34 -7.11 8.02
C GLY A 17 1.13 -7.78 8.64
N SER A 18 0.98 -9.09 8.45
CA SER A 18 -0.04 -9.91 9.11
C SER A 18 0.44 -10.51 10.44
N GLY A 19 1.69 -10.26 10.86
CA GLY A 19 2.26 -10.82 12.08
C GLY A 19 2.51 -12.33 12.03
N GLN A 20 2.60 -12.92 10.83
CA GLN A 20 2.83 -14.35 10.66
C GLN A 20 4.32 -14.74 10.73
N LEU A 21 5.24 -13.78 10.62
CA LEU A 21 6.69 -14.04 10.68
C LEU A 21 7.28 -13.94 12.09
N LEU A 22 6.73 -13.06 12.92
CA LEU A 22 7.32 -12.68 14.21
C LEU A 22 6.23 -12.68 15.29
N SER A 23 6.64 -12.68 16.57
CA SER A 23 5.69 -12.41 17.66
C SER A 23 5.03 -11.02 17.49
N PRO A 24 3.89 -10.76 18.13
CA PRO A 24 3.22 -9.46 18.05
C PRO A 24 4.16 -8.28 18.41
N ASP A 25 4.90 -8.38 19.51
CA ASP A 25 5.81 -7.33 19.97
C ASP A 25 6.96 -7.08 18.98
N HIS A 26 7.53 -8.14 18.41
CA HIS A 26 8.60 -8.02 17.41
C HIS A 26 8.08 -7.51 16.06
N THR A 27 6.85 -7.88 15.68
CA THR A 27 6.20 -7.34 14.49
C THR A 27 5.99 -5.83 14.66
N ALA A 28 5.45 -5.39 15.80
CA ALA A 28 5.25 -3.98 16.10
C ALA A 28 6.58 -3.21 16.10
N LEU A 29 7.62 -3.76 16.73
CA LEU A 29 8.95 -3.16 16.72
C LEU A 29 9.51 -3.03 15.30
N ALA A 30 9.46 -4.09 14.50
CA ALA A 30 9.95 -4.09 13.13
C ALA A 30 9.22 -3.07 12.25
N LEU A 31 7.89 -3.08 12.27
CA LEU A 31 7.07 -2.13 11.50
C LEU A 31 7.32 -0.68 11.96
N GLY A 32 7.45 -0.45 13.27
CA GLY A 32 7.78 0.87 13.83
C GLY A 32 9.13 1.40 13.36
N LEU A 33 10.16 0.55 13.28
CA LEU A 33 11.46 0.91 12.71
C LEU A 33 11.36 1.26 11.21
N MET A 34 10.53 0.54 10.48
CA MET A 34 10.33 0.72 9.03
C MET A 34 9.44 1.91 8.67
N GLU A 35 8.61 2.38 9.62
CA GLU A 35 7.87 3.63 9.50
C GLU A 35 8.77 4.85 9.76
N ASN A 36 9.71 4.72 10.70
CA ASN A 36 10.54 5.81 11.20
C ASN A 36 11.91 5.90 10.51
N VAL A 37 11.92 5.72 9.18
CA VAL A 37 13.14 5.83 8.37
C VAL A 37 13.61 7.30 8.31
N THR A 38 14.94 7.51 8.36
CA THR A 38 15.58 8.83 8.26
C THR A 38 15.29 9.49 6.92
N GLY A 39 15.42 10.83 6.85
CA GLY A 39 15.06 11.60 5.64
C GLY A 39 15.76 11.14 4.36
N GLU A 40 17.04 10.79 4.44
CA GLU A 40 17.85 10.34 3.28
C GLU A 40 17.35 9.00 2.69
N HIS A 41 16.82 8.11 3.51
CA HIS A 41 16.30 6.82 3.05
C HIS A 41 14.78 6.85 2.83
N ARG A 42 14.15 8.01 2.96
CA ARG A 42 12.71 8.20 2.89
C ARG A 42 12.31 8.62 1.46
N TRP A 43 12.15 7.61 0.61
CA TRP A 43 11.68 7.72 -0.77
C TRP A 43 10.83 6.49 -1.15
N GLY A 44 10.32 6.43 -2.38
CA GLY A 44 9.57 5.26 -2.85
C GLY A 44 8.36 4.94 -1.97
N VAL A 45 8.26 3.70 -1.50
CA VAL A 45 7.20 3.23 -0.58
C VAL A 45 7.13 3.99 0.74
N SER A 46 8.21 4.62 1.19
CA SER A 46 8.26 5.40 2.44
C SER A 46 7.71 6.82 2.29
N THR A 47 7.41 7.27 1.06
CA THR A 47 6.83 8.60 0.76
C THR A 47 5.65 8.49 -0.20
N PRO A 48 4.59 7.73 0.12
CA PRO A 48 3.50 7.49 -0.83
C PRO A 48 2.58 8.70 -1.05
N GLY A 49 2.81 9.83 -0.37
CA GLY A 49 2.01 11.06 -0.41
C GLY A 49 1.53 11.52 0.98
N ALA A 50 1.04 12.76 1.08
CA ALA A 50 0.70 13.40 2.37
C ALA A 50 -0.41 12.69 3.18
N ASP A 51 -1.35 12.03 2.50
CA ASP A 51 -2.51 11.38 3.12
C ASP A 51 -2.32 9.86 3.26
N ARG A 52 -1.10 9.37 3.03
CA ARG A 52 -0.79 7.94 2.99
C ARG A 52 0.27 7.60 4.02
N LEU A 53 0.12 6.40 4.58
CA LEU A 53 1.10 5.81 5.48
C LEU A 53 1.94 4.83 4.66
N GLY A 54 3.24 5.08 4.62
CA GLY A 54 4.23 4.20 4.01
C GLY A 54 5.06 3.52 5.08
N ILE A 55 5.07 2.19 5.12
CA ILE A 55 5.93 1.40 6.00
C ILE A 55 6.73 0.46 5.11
N GLY A 56 8.05 0.64 5.04
CA GLY A 56 8.84 -0.11 4.07
C GLY A 56 10.33 0.08 4.24
N LYS A 57 11.08 -0.60 3.37
CA LYS A 57 12.53 -0.44 3.29
C LYS A 57 12.94 -0.21 1.85
N ASN A 58 13.81 0.77 1.70
CA ASN A 58 14.47 1.09 0.46
C ASN A 58 15.97 0.72 0.53
N GLY A 59 16.54 0.44 -0.63
CA GLY A 59 17.95 0.14 -0.79
C GLY A 59 18.38 0.33 -2.24
N TRP A 60 19.63 0.75 -2.39
CA TRP A 60 20.29 0.92 -3.67
C TRP A 60 21.75 0.52 -3.49
N TYR A 61 22.34 -0.05 -4.54
CA TYR A 61 23.77 -0.34 -4.56
C TYR A 61 24.26 -0.44 -6.00
N PRO A 62 25.48 0.03 -6.28
CA PRO A 62 26.14 -0.26 -7.55
C PRO A 62 26.55 -1.74 -7.57
N ASP A 63 26.39 -2.37 -8.74
CA ASP A 63 26.99 -3.65 -9.08
C ASP A 63 28.22 -3.36 -9.96
N ASP A 64 29.33 -4.07 -9.72
CA ASP A 64 30.61 -3.80 -10.38
C ASP A 64 30.74 -4.53 -11.73
N ASP A 65 29.86 -5.48 -12.05
CA ASP A 65 29.91 -6.28 -13.28
C ASP A 65 28.53 -6.81 -13.74
N PRO A 66 27.95 -6.27 -14.84
CA PRO A 66 28.28 -5.00 -15.49
C PRO A 66 27.99 -3.80 -14.55
N TYR A 67 28.57 -2.62 -14.84
CA TYR A 67 28.33 -1.37 -14.08
C TYR A 67 26.86 -0.97 -14.15
N ASP A 68 26.08 -1.51 -13.22
CA ASP A 68 24.64 -1.34 -13.14
C ASP A 68 24.27 -0.88 -11.73
N TRP A 69 23.28 -0.02 -11.65
CA TRP A 69 22.60 0.23 -10.38
C TRP A 69 21.54 -0.82 -10.15
N ARG A 70 21.41 -1.24 -8.90
CA ARG A 70 20.26 -1.98 -8.41
C ARG A 70 19.51 -1.17 -7.39
N ILE A 71 18.19 -1.15 -7.52
CA ILE A 71 17.31 -0.54 -6.51
C ILE A 71 16.26 -1.54 -6.05
N ALA A 72 15.86 -1.39 -4.80
CA ALA A 72 14.71 -2.04 -4.22
C ALA A 72 13.96 -1.05 -3.33
N SER A 73 12.66 -0.91 -3.56
CA SER A 73 11.74 -0.16 -2.72
C SER A 73 10.52 -1.03 -2.49
N ALA A 74 10.32 -1.47 -1.25
CA ALA A 74 9.29 -2.45 -0.95
C ALA A 74 8.65 -2.21 0.42
N GLY A 75 7.33 -2.37 0.51
CA GLY A 75 6.60 -2.15 1.76
C GLY A 75 5.08 -2.07 1.59
N PHE A 76 4.43 -1.57 2.64
CA PHE A 76 2.99 -1.32 2.70
C PHE A 76 2.70 0.15 2.41
N VAL A 77 1.66 0.40 1.63
CA VAL A 77 1.04 1.70 1.49
C VAL A 77 -0.43 1.59 1.89
N GLY A 78 -0.78 2.28 2.98
CA GLY A 78 -2.16 2.45 3.44
C GLY A 78 -2.62 3.90 3.32
N ALA A 79 -3.93 4.12 3.42
CA ALA A 79 -4.44 5.46 3.70
C ALA A 79 -4.22 5.78 5.19
N ARG A 80 -3.83 7.02 5.52
CA ARG A 80 -3.72 7.46 6.92
C ARG A 80 -5.06 7.37 7.65
N GLU A 81 -6.16 7.55 6.91
CA GLU A 81 -7.54 7.58 7.40
C GLU A 81 -8.45 6.60 6.62
N GLY A 82 -7.89 5.47 6.15
CA GLY A 82 -8.63 4.52 5.31
C GLY A 82 -9.89 3.97 5.97
N ALA A 83 -10.94 3.73 5.18
CA ALA A 83 -12.14 3.06 5.66
C ALA A 83 -11.77 1.70 6.30
N PRO A 84 -12.38 1.33 7.45
CA PRO A 84 -12.15 0.04 8.08
C PRO A 84 -12.34 -1.11 7.07
N GLY A 85 -11.38 -2.03 7.01
CA GLY A 85 -11.45 -3.22 6.15
C GLY A 85 -10.75 -3.11 4.79
N VAL A 86 -10.12 -1.97 4.46
CA VAL A 86 -9.21 -1.90 3.31
C VAL A 86 -7.83 -2.40 3.72
N ALA A 87 -7.39 -3.52 3.15
CA ALA A 87 -6.04 -4.02 3.36
C ALA A 87 -5.01 -3.06 2.75
N PRO A 88 -3.89 -2.77 3.42
CA PRO A 88 -2.83 -1.95 2.85
C PRO A 88 -2.28 -2.62 1.57
N LEU A 89 -1.97 -1.80 0.57
CA LEU A 89 -1.36 -2.28 -0.67
C LEU A 89 0.10 -2.61 -0.41
N ILE A 90 0.55 -3.81 -0.78
CA ILE A 90 1.97 -4.11 -0.82
C ILE A 90 2.51 -3.64 -2.18
N VAL A 91 3.49 -2.75 -2.13
CA VAL A 91 4.16 -2.22 -3.32
C VAL A 91 5.60 -2.70 -3.29
N VAL A 92 6.06 -3.21 -4.42
CA VAL A 92 7.45 -3.64 -4.62
C VAL A 92 7.93 -3.11 -5.96
N VAL A 93 8.98 -2.31 -5.92
CA VAL A 93 9.73 -1.86 -7.09
C VAL A 93 11.14 -2.39 -6.96
N VAL A 94 11.54 -3.23 -7.90
CA VAL A 94 12.92 -3.70 -8.05
C VAL A 94 13.35 -3.42 -9.48
N ALA A 95 14.55 -2.85 -9.65
CA ALA A 95 15.08 -2.57 -10.97
C ALA A 95 16.59 -2.73 -11.00
N GLN A 96 17.10 -3.12 -12.17
CA GLN A 96 18.50 -3.09 -12.55
C GLN A 96 18.60 -2.21 -13.79
N TYR A 97 19.51 -1.25 -13.80
CA TYR A 97 19.63 -0.28 -14.88
C TYR A 97 21.08 0.19 -15.06
N PRO A 98 21.44 0.72 -16.25
CA PRO A 98 22.81 1.14 -16.54
C PRO A 98 23.31 2.17 -15.54
N GLY A 99 24.55 1.99 -15.09
CA GLY A 99 25.15 2.82 -14.05
C GLY A 99 25.22 4.31 -14.40
N GLU A 100 25.26 4.66 -15.70
CA GLU A 100 25.34 6.04 -16.19
C GLU A 100 24.10 6.89 -15.84
N LEU A 101 22.96 6.25 -15.53
CA LEU A 101 21.75 6.96 -15.10
C LEU A 101 21.86 7.45 -13.64
N GLY A 102 22.74 6.86 -12.84
CA GLY A 102 22.96 7.25 -11.46
C GLY A 102 21.86 6.83 -10.48
N GLU A 103 22.19 6.89 -9.18
CA GLU A 103 21.30 6.54 -8.07
C GLU A 103 19.99 7.35 -8.08
N GLU A 104 20.09 8.67 -8.30
CA GLU A 104 18.96 9.60 -8.24
C GLU A 104 17.86 9.21 -9.23
N TRP A 105 18.24 8.73 -10.42
CA TRP A 105 17.29 8.25 -11.42
C TRP A 105 16.49 7.05 -10.89
N GLY A 106 17.14 6.12 -10.20
CA GLY A 106 16.47 4.98 -9.60
C GLY A 106 15.53 5.38 -8.47
N ILE A 107 15.96 6.30 -7.59
CA ILE A 107 15.13 6.84 -6.50
C ILE A 107 13.87 7.50 -7.05
N ALA A 108 14.02 8.35 -8.07
CA ALA A 108 12.91 9.01 -8.74
C ALA A 108 11.96 7.99 -9.38
N THR A 109 12.50 7.05 -10.15
CA THR A 109 11.73 5.99 -10.82
C THR A 109 10.93 5.14 -9.83
N ALA A 110 11.53 4.73 -8.71
CA ALA A 110 10.81 3.96 -7.69
C ALA A 110 9.69 4.77 -7.02
N SER A 111 9.90 6.06 -6.82
CA SER A 111 8.90 6.96 -6.25
C SER A 111 7.72 7.14 -7.20
N GLU A 112 7.98 7.37 -8.47
CA GLU A 112 6.95 7.49 -9.52
C GLU A 112 6.14 6.19 -9.68
N LEU A 113 6.82 5.05 -9.80
CA LEU A 113 6.15 3.75 -9.93
C LEU A 113 5.32 3.39 -8.70
N THR A 114 5.81 3.72 -7.50
CA THR A 114 5.04 3.56 -6.26
C THR A 114 3.77 4.40 -6.31
N GLN A 115 3.89 5.67 -6.66
CA GLN A 115 2.75 6.59 -6.75
C GLN A 115 1.73 6.08 -7.78
N MET A 116 2.18 5.68 -8.97
CA MET A 116 1.32 5.12 -10.02
C MET A 116 0.60 3.85 -9.56
N ALA A 117 1.29 2.93 -8.89
CA ALA A 117 0.69 1.69 -8.39
C ALA A 117 -0.40 1.98 -7.35
N VAL A 118 -0.16 2.91 -6.43
CA VAL A 118 -1.11 3.28 -5.38
C VAL A 118 -2.30 4.05 -5.96
N ASP A 119 -2.07 4.97 -6.90
CA ASP A 119 -3.14 5.70 -7.58
C ASP A 119 -4.05 4.76 -8.39
N HIS A 120 -3.45 3.83 -9.14
CA HIS A 120 -4.20 2.83 -9.88
C HIS A 120 -5.01 1.92 -8.94
N ALA A 121 -4.43 1.44 -7.84
CA ALA A 121 -5.13 0.62 -6.87
C ALA A 121 -6.31 1.37 -6.21
N ARG A 122 -6.13 2.66 -5.89
CA ARG A 122 -7.18 3.53 -5.35
C ARG A 122 -8.36 3.64 -6.32
N LEU A 123 -8.10 3.90 -7.60
CA LEU A 123 -9.13 3.99 -8.63
C LEU A 123 -9.91 2.67 -8.76
N ARG A 124 -9.19 1.55 -8.84
CA ARG A 124 -9.80 0.21 -8.90
C ARG A 124 -10.66 -0.12 -7.69
N TRP A 125 -10.21 0.25 -6.49
CA TRP A 125 -10.99 0.05 -5.27
C TRP A 125 -12.26 0.91 -5.28
N ALA A 126 -12.15 2.18 -5.67
CA ALA A 126 -13.30 3.07 -5.78
C ALA A 126 -14.33 2.53 -6.78
N ASP A 127 -13.90 2.10 -7.96
CA ASP A 127 -14.77 1.47 -8.96
C ASP A 127 -15.49 0.25 -8.36
N HIS A 128 -14.75 -0.67 -7.73
CA HIS A 128 -15.33 -1.88 -7.13
C HIS A 128 -16.34 -1.57 -6.01
N PHE A 129 -16.02 -0.62 -5.12
CA PHE A 129 -16.85 -0.29 -3.97
C PHE A 129 -18.13 0.42 -4.42
N PHE A 130 -18.01 1.44 -5.28
CA PHE A 130 -19.17 2.21 -5.73
C PHE A 130 -20.05 1.47 -6.76
N ASP A 131 -19.50 0.57 -7.57
CA ASP A 131 -20.33 -0.33 -8.39
C ASP A 131 -21.10 -1.34 -7.54
N ARG A 132 -20.52 -1.82 -6.43
CA ARG A 132 -21.24 -2.70 -5.48
C ARG A 132 -22.38 -1.98 -4.78
N ASP A 133 -22.21 -0.73 -4.38
CA ASP A 133 -23.29 0.06 -3.78
C ASP A 133 -24.41 0.36 -4.78
N ARG A 134 -24.08 0.56 -6.07
CA ARG A 134 -25.09 0.65 -7.14
C ARG A 134 -25.82 -0.68 -7.37
N ALA A 135 -25.10 -1.80 -7.36
CA ALA A 135 -25.71 -3.12 -7.50
C ALA A 135 -26.64 -3.45 -6.32
N LEU A 136 -26.24 -3.14 -5.08
CA LEU A 136 -27.06 -3.38 -3.89
C LEU A 136 -28.27 -2.42 -3.77
N SER A 137 -28.14 -1.18 -4.25
CA SER A 137 -29.29 -0.25 -4.34
C SER A 137 -30.27 -0.60 -5.48
N SER A 138 -29.85 -1.42 -6.45
CA SER A 138 -30.73 -1.94 -7.52
C SER A 138 -31.55 -3.19 -7.14
N VAL A 139 -31.19 -3.87 -6.04
CA VAL A 139 -31.82 -5.14 -5.60
C VAL A 139 -32.96 -4.93 -4.59
N SER A 140 -33.27 -3.69 -4.17
CA SER A 140 -34.28 -3.42 -3.12
C SER A 140 -35.53 -2.66 -3.59
N ARG A 141 -36.20 -3.14 -4.64
CA ARG A 141 -37.62 -2.75 -4.87
C ARG A 141 -38.50 -3.96 -5.12
N PRO A 142 -39.07 -4.59 -4.07
CA PRO A 142 -40.31 -5.33 -4.25
C PRO A 142 -41.45 -4.34 -4.57
N PRO A 143 -42.45 -4.74 -5.39
CA PRO A 143 -43.57 -3.89 -5.75
C PRO A 143 -44.46 -3.62 -4.53
N LEU A 144 -44.79 -2.35 -4.28
CA LEU A 144 -45.76 -1.92 -3.25
C LEU A 144 -47.15 -2.49 -3.58
N PRO A 145 -47.93 -3.00 -2.60
CA PRO A 145 -48.75 -2.16 -1.72
C PRO A 145 -48.88 -2.70 -0.26
N ILE A 146 -49.09 -1.94 0.82
CA ILE A 146 -50.35 -1.40 1.39
C ILE A 146 -49.95 -0.62 2.69
N ARG A 147 -50.69 0.44 3.05
CA ARG A 147 -50.50 1.33 4.23
C ARG A 147 -50.75 0.66 5.61
N PHE A 148 -50.14 1.16 6.70
CA PHE A 148 -50.77 1.69 7.94
C PHE A 148 -49.73 2.28 8.95
N GLN A 149 -50.22 2.95 10.00
CA GLN A 149 -49.69 4.09 10.78
C GLN A 149 -48.55 3.86 11.83
N THR A 150 -47.78 4.94 12.05
CA THR A 150 -47.23 5.58 13.28
C THR A 150 -46.84 4.77 14.55
N ILE A 151 -45.66 5.06 15.12
CA ILE A 151 -45.38 5.55 16.52
C ILE A 151 -43.84 5.70 16.67
N GLY A 152 -43.38 6.86 17.16
CA GLY A 152 -41.95 7.19 17.33
C GLY A 152 -41.50 7.21 18.79
N PHE A 153 -40.21 7.46 19.04
CA PHE A 153 -39.70 8.10 20.27
C PHE A 153 -38.38 8.82 19.99
N ARG A 154 -38.28 10.07 20.48
CA ARG A 154 -37.02 10.80 20.70
C ARG A 154 -36.43 10.32 22.03
N SER A 155 -35.10 10.20 22.08
CA SER A 155 -34.37 10.58 23.30
C SER A 155 -33.09 11.27 22.90
N MET A 156 -32.95 12.51 23.35
CA MET A 156 -31.68 13.20 23.50
C MET A 156 -30.96 12.55 24.69
N TYR A 157 -29.68 12.27 24.54
CA TYR A 157 -28.61 12.80 25.39
C TYR A 157 -27.34 12.80 24.55
#